data_AF-A0A522DZ68-F1
#
_entry.id   AF-A0A522DZ68-F1
#
_cell.length_a   1.000
_cell.length_b   1.000
_cell.length_c   1.000
_cell.angle_alpha   90.00
_cell.angle_beta   90.00
_cell.angle_gamma   90.00
#
_symmetry.space_group_name_H-M   'P 1'
#
loop_
_entity.id
_entity.type
_entity.pdbx_description
1 polymer ?
#
loop_
_entity_poly.entity_id
_entity_poly.type
_entity_poly.pdbx_seq_one_letter_code
_entity_poly.pdbx_strand_id
1 'polypeptide(L)'
;MTQQDFLRRFLFEELGVRGEWVQLSDSWQAARQHQQGPENVRQLLGQALAAVAMLSATIKFNGSMILQAQGDGDIKTLVAQATHDRKIRGLVRSNPGATAGSLGAMFGNGQLVLTIEPNDGDPYQGIVGLEGSTLAAALESYFSQSEQL
;
A
#
# COMPACT_ATOMS: atom_id res chain seq x y z
N MET A 1 14.49 -17.56 16.22
CA MET A 1 13.36 -16.66 16.49
C MET A 1 12.50 -16.68 15.24
N THR A 2 11.24 -17.08 15.34
CA THR A 2 10.37 -17.31 14.18
C THR A 2 10.10 -15.99 13.46
N GLN A 3 10.78 -15.76 12.34
CA GLN A 3 10.29 -14.87 11.30
C GLN A 3 8.94 -15.44 10.86
N GLN A 4 7.87 -14.72 11.12
CA GLN A 4 6.55 -15.13 10.69
C GLN A 4 5.76 -13.89 10.33
N ASP A 5 5.19 -13.90 9.14
CA ASP A 5 4.27 -12.88 8.70
C ASP A 5 2.97 -13.01 9.50
N PHE A 6 2.44 -11.89 10.00
CA PHE A 6 1.15 -11.89 10.67
C PHE A 6 0.35 -10.63 10.38
N LEU A 7 -0.98 -10.80 10.45
CA LEU A 7 -1.95 -9.73 10.50
C LEU A 7 -2.91 -10.03 11.65
N ARG A 8 -3.00 -9.12 12.62
CA ARG A 8 -3.87 -9.23 13.79
C ARG A 8 -4.84 -8.07 13.81
N ARG A 9 -6.12 -8.37 14.01
CA ARG A 9 -7.14 -7.36 14.25
C ARG A 9 -7.44 -7.29 15.74
N PHE A 10 -7.75 -6.11 16.22
CA PHE A 10 -8.19 -5.87 17.58
C PHE A 10 -9.29 -4.82 17.60
N LEU A 11 -10.04 -4.78 18.69
CA LEU A 11 -11.17 -3.89 18.90
C LEU A 11 -11.06 -3.31 20.31
N PHE A 12 -11.13 -1.99 20.42
CA PHE A 12 -11.37 -1.31 21.68
C PHE A 12 -12.88 -1.19 21.86
N GLU A 13 -13.46 -2.16 22.55
CA GLU A 13 -14.93 -2.31 22.66
C GLU A 13 -15.62 -1.06 23.20
N GLU A 14 -15.07 -0.45 24.26
CA GLU A 14 -15.64 0.74 24.90
C GLU A 14 -15.57 2.00 24.02
N LEU A 15 -14.61 2.06 23.09
CA LEU A 15 -14.40 3.22 22.22
C LEU A 15 -15.03 3.04 20.83
N GLY A 16 -15.49 1.84 20.50
CA GLY A 16 -15.95 1.51 19.14
C GLY A 16 -14.85 1.60 18.08
N VAL A 17 -13.56 1.54 18.48
CA VAL A 17 -12.42 1.69 17.57
C VAL A 17 -11.81 0.34 17.23
N ARG A 18 -11.80 0.02 15.94
CA ARG A 18 -11.10 -1.14 15.37
C ARG A 18 -9.66 -0.78 15.02
N GLY A 19 -8.76 -1.73 15.14
CA GLY A 19 -7.37 -1.57 14.72
C GLY A 19 -6.79 -2.85 14.14
N GLU A 20 -5.69 -2.68 13.42
CA GLU A 20 -4.95 -3.77 12.79
C GLU A 20 -3.45 -3.61 13.04
N TRP A 21 -2.75 -4.74 13.15
CA TRP A 21 -1.29 -4.81 13.22
C TRP A 21 -0.80 -5.86 12.24
N VAL A 22 -0.01 -5.41 11.26
CA VAL A 22 0.70 -6.27 10.32
C VAL A 22 2.21 -6.30 10.58
N GLN A 23 2.83 -7.46 10.41
CA GLN A 23 4.28 -7.61 10.28
C GLN A 23 4.57 -8.48 9.06
N LEU A 24 5.43 -7.97 8.17
CA LEU A 24 5.89 -8.67 6.97
C LEU A 24 7.40 -8.87 7.08
N SER A 25 7.83 -10.12 7.27
CA SER A 25 9.22 -10.55 7.32
C SER A 25 9.57 -11.33 6.04
N ASP A 26 8.96 -12.49 5.83
CA ASP A 26 9.32 -13.40 4.74
C ASP A 26 8.75 -12.91 3.41
N SER A 27 7.48 -12.48 3.40
CA SER A 27 6.89 -11.86 2.22
C SER A 27 7.61 -10.57 1.81
N TRP A 28 8.13 -9.80 2.79
CA TRP A 28 8.95 -8.62 2.49
C TRP A 28 10.28 -9.01 1.85
N GLN A 29 10.99 -10.00 2.42
CA GLN A 29 12.23 -10.50 1.84
C GLN A 29 12.03 -11.01 0.42
N ALA A 30 10.98 -11.80 0.17
CA ALA A 30 10.63 -12.31 -1.15
C ALA A 30 10.32 -11.18 -2.16
N ALA A 31 9.53 -10.18 -1.75
CA ALA A 31 9.22 -9.04 -2.61
C ALA A 31 10.48 -8.22 -2.94
N ARG A 32 11.37 -8.01 -1.96
CA ARG A 32 12.59 -7.22 -2.10
C ARG A 32 13.62 -7.86 -3.03
N GLN A 33 13.70 -9.18 -3.09
CA GLN A 33 14.70 -9.91 -3.90
C GLN A 33 14.66 -9.54 -5.39
N HIS A 34 13.49 -9.18 -5.91
CA HIS A 34 13.30 -8.85 -7.32
C HIS A 34 13.30 -7.34 -7.61
N GLN A 35 13.56 -6.50 -6.61
CA GLN A 35 13.55 -5.04 -6.76
C GLN A 35 14.96 -4.48 -6.83
N GLN A 36 15.16 -3.57 -7.79
CA GLN A 36 16.37 -2.79 -7.92
C GLN A 36 16.09 -1.35 -7.50
N GLY A 37 17.11 -0.68 -6.96
CA GLY A 37 17.07 0.74 -6.65
C GLY A 37 17.52 1.08 -5.22
N PRO A 38 17.55 2.38 -4.91
CA PRO A 38 17.93 2.90 -3.61
C PRO A 38 17.06 2.36 -2.46
N GLU A 39 17.62 2.32 -1.24
CA GLU A 39 16.94 1.73 -0.08
C GLU A 39 15.62 2.42 0.26
N ASN A 40 15.53 3.74 0.12
CA ASN A 40 14.30 4.52 0.30
C ASN A 40 13.17 4.05 -0.64
N VAL A 41 13.49 3.73 -1.90
CA VAL A 41 12.52 3.23 -2.87
C VAL A 41 12.02 1.84 -2.47
N ARG A 42 12.93 0.98 -1.99
CA ARG A 42 12.56 -0.36 -1.48
C ARG A 42 11.69 -0.25 -0.24
N GLN A 43 12.04 0.61 0.72
CA GLN A 43 11.24 0.83 1.93
C GLN A 43 9.82 1.29 1.61
N LEU A 44 9.65 2.15 0.61
CA LEU A 44 8.33 2.58 0.17
C LEU A 44 7.49 1.42 -0.36
N LEU A 45 8.08 0.47 -1.11
CA LEU A 45 7.39 -0.75 -1.51
C LEU A 45 6.95 -1.57 -0.28
N GLY A 46 7.80 -1.69 0.74
CA GLY A 46 7.45 -2.36 1.99
C GLY A 46 6.27 -1.70 2.70
N GLN A 47 6.23 -0.38 2.76
CA GLN A 47 5.10 0.39 3.30
C GLN A 47 3.81 0.12 2.51
N ALA A 48 3.89 0.12 1.18
CA ALA A 48 2.73 -0.15 0.34
C ALA A 48 2.21 -1.60 0.49
N LEU A 49 3.10 -2.59 0.61
CA LEU A 49 2.73 -3.98 0.88
C LEU A 49 2.03 -4.13 2.24
N ALA A 50 2.54 -3.46 3.27
CA ALA A 50 1.89 -3.44 4.58
C ALA A 50 0.51 -2.76 4.52
N ALA A 51 0.41 -1.64 3.80
CA ALA A 51 -0.86 -0.93 3.61
C ALA A 51 -1.90 -1.81 2.93
N VAL A 52 -1.60 -2.41 1.76
CA VAL A 52 -2.58 -3.26 1.05
C VAL A 52 -2.98 -4.49 1.86
N ALA A 53 -2.06 -5.06 2.66
CA ALA A 53 -2.40 -6.16 3.55
C ALA A 53 -3.45 -5.75 4.59
N MET A 54 -3.29 -4.59 5.25
CA MET A 54 -4.26 -4.06 6.21
C MET A 54 -5.59 -3.67 5.53
N LEU A 55 -5.54 -2.99 4.38
CA LEU A 55 -6.73 -2.64 3.60
C LEU A 55 -7.52 -3.88 3.19
N SER A 56 -6.82 -4.93 2.75
CA SER A 56 -7.45 -6.20 2.33
C SER A 56 -8.17 -6.91 3.48
N ALA A 57 -7.73 -6.67 4.71
CA ALA A 57 -8.37 -7.21 5.89
C ALA A 57 -9.62 -6.40 6.26
N THR A 58 -9.57 -5.09 6.11
CA THR A 58 -10.65 -4.19 6.49
C THR A 58 -11.90 -4.33 5.60
N ILE A 59 -11.74 -4.60 4.31
CA ILE A 59 -12.83 -4.66 3.34
C ILE A 59 -13.19 -6.12 3.05
N LYS A 60 -14.48 -6.47 3.08
CA LYS A 60 -14.94 -7.83 2.72
C LYS A 60 -15.09 -7.93 1.21
N PHE A 61 -14.19 -8.66 0.55
CA PHE A 61 -14.28 -8.97 -0.88
C PHE A 61 -13.68 -10.35 -1.17
N ASN A 62 -14.08 -10.94 -2.30
CA ASN A 62 -13.40 -12.09 -2.91
C ASN A 62 -12.74 -11.60 -4.19
N GLY A 63 -11.43 -11.43 -4.18
CA GLY A 63 -10.68 -10.86 -5.31
C GLY A 63 -9.33 -10.29 -4.89
N SER A 64 -9.00 -9.10 -5.41
CA SER A 64 -7.74 -8.37 -5.18
C SER A 64 -7.96 -6.93 -4.75
N MET A 65 -7.18 -6.47 -3.77
CA MET A 65 -6.97 -5.08 -3.40
C MET A 65 -5.65 -4.62 -4.02
N ILE A 66 -5.66 -3.53 -4.79
CA ILE A 66 -4.49 -3.00 -5.50
C ILE A 66 -4.29 -1.55 -5.10
N LEU A 67 -3.08 -1.22 -4.65
CA LEU A 67 -2.60 0.13 -4.45
C LEU A 67 -1.58 0.45 -5.54
N GLN A 68 -1.87 1.47 -6.32
CA GLN A 68 -0.99 1.97 -7.37
C GLN A 68 -0.67 3.45 -7.13
N ALA A 69 0.61 3.80 -7.07
CA ALA A 69 1.07 5.17 -7.07
C ALA A 69 1.85 5.43 -8.36
N GLN A 70 1.50 6.48 -9.09
CA GLN A 70 2.11 6.82 -10.37
C GLN A 70 2.31 8.32 -10.47
N GLY A 71 3.45 8.74 -11.03
CA GLY A 71 3.76 10.14 -11.24
C GLY A 71 4.92 10.35 -12.22
N ASP A 72 5.27 11.60 -12.45
CA ASP A 72 6.30 12.05 -13.38
C ASP A 72 7.70 12.22 -12.75
N GLY A 73 7.82 12.07 -11.42
CA GLY A 73 9.06 12.20 -10.65
C GLY A 73 10.05 11.03 -10.77
N ASP A 74 10.92 10.88 -9.77
CA ASP A 74 11.97 9.85 -9.73
C ASP A 74 11.42 8.44 -9.59
N ILE A 75 10.28 8.28 -8.91
CA ILE A 75 9.49 7.05 -8.90
C ILE A 75 8.39 7.18 -9.95
N LYS A 76 8.47 6.32 -10.98
CA LYS A 76 7.50 6.31 -12.08
C LYS A 76 6.25 5.54 -11.71
N THR A 77 6.42 4.41 -11.03
CA THR A 77 5.29 3.55 -10.67
C THR A 77 5.64 2.73 -9.45
N LEU A 78 4.70 2.64 -8.53
CA LEU A 78 4.68 1.67 -7.45
C LEU A 78 3.34 0.95 -7.50
N VAL A 79 3.37 -0.38 -7.42
CA VAL A 79 2.16 -1.20 -7.32
C VAL A 79 2.35 -2.19 -6.18
N ALA A 80 1.36 -2.27 -5.29
CA ALA A 80 1.22 -3.32 -4.29
C ALA A 80 -0.16 -3.94 -4.42
N GLN A 81 -0.25 -5.25 -4.23
CA GLN A 81 -1.50 -5.98 -4.28
C GLN A 81 -1.58 -6.95 -3.09
N ALA A 82 -2.76 -7.06 -2.52
CA ALA A 82 -3.14 -8.13 -1.59
C ALA A 82 -4.42 -8.80 -2.09
N THR A 83 -4.44 -10.13 -2.11
CA THR A 83 -5.64 -10.91 -2.43
C THR A 83 -6.40 -11.29 -1.15
N HIS A 84 -7.67 -11.70 -1.31
CA HIS A 84 -8.50 -12.18 -0.20
C HIS A 84 -7.92 -13.40 0.54
N ASP A 85 -7.07 -14.22 -0.12
CA ASP A 85 -6.32 -15.32 0.50
C ASP A 85 -5.00 -14.88 1.15
N ARG A 86 -4.79 -13.56 1.33
CA ARG A 86 -3.63 -12.92 1.97
C ARG A 86 -2.30 -13.13 1.25
N LYS A 87 -2.32 -13.40 -0.05
CA LYS A 87 -1.10 -13.35 -0.86
C LYS A 87 -0.83 -11.91 -1.23
N ILE A 88 0.44 -11.51 -1.11
CA ILE A 88 0.88 -10.17 -1.47
C ILE A 88 1.95 -10.21 -2.55
N ARG A 89 1.94 -9.18 -3.40
CA ARG A 89 2.98 -8.94 -4.38
C ARG A 89 3.08 -7.46 -4.67
N GLY A 90 4.24 -7.02 -5.16
CA GLY A 90 4.40 -5.63 -5.55
C GLY A 90 5.68 -5.38 -6.32
N LEU A 91 5.74 -4.20 -6.92
CA LEU A 91 6.88 -3.72 -7.67
C LEU A 91 7.01 -2.21 -7.54
N VAL A 92 8.23 -1.73 -7.71
CA VAL A 92 8.52 -0.30 -7.82
C VAL A 92 9.49 -0.06 -8.98
N ARG A 93 9.19 0.96 -9.78
CA ARG A 93 10.02 1.43 -10.89
C ARG A 93 10.47 2.84 -10.59
N SER A 94 11.78 3.02 -10.48
CA SER A 94 12.40 4.31 -10.22
C SER A 94 13.60 4.54 -11.13
N ASN A 95 14.02 5.80 -11.24
CA ASN A 95 15.30 6.16 -11.80
C ASN A 95 16.45 5.60 -10.93
N PRO A 96 17.61 5.26 -11.50
CA PRO A 96 18.76 4.74 -10.73
C PRO A 96 19.26 5.69 -9.63
N GLY A 97 19.05 7.00 -9.80
CA GLY A 97 19.46 8.05 -8.86
C GLY A 97 18.35 8.56 -7.94
N ALA A 98 17.23 7.84 -7.82
CA ALA A 98 16.07 8.29 -7.06
C ALA A 98 16.44 8.69 -5.62
N THR A 99 16.25 9.97 -5.30
CA THR A 99 16.61 10.51 -3.98
C THR A 99 15.51 10.28 -2.96
N ALA A 100 15.89 10.24 -1.69
CA ALA A 100 14.91 10.25 -0.60
C ALA A 100 14.29 11.64 -0.48
N GLY A 101 12.99 11.70 -0.16
CA GLY A 101 12.28 12.95 -0.01
C GLY A 101 10.85 12.73 0.48
N SER A 102 10.05 13.78 0.46
CA SER A 102 8.60 13.62 0.61
C SER A 102 8.01 12.80 -0.53
N LEU A 103 6.83 12.21 -0.30
CA LEU A 103 6.11 11.47 -1.32
C LEU A 103 5.93 12.29 -2.60
N GLY A 104 5.51 13.56 -2.48
CA GLY A 104 5.40 14.48 -3.61
C GLY A 104 6.72 14.77 -4.32
N ALA A 105 7.84 14.89 -3.60
CA ALA A 105 9.15 15.06 -4.24
C ALA A 105 9.59 13.82 -5.03
N MET A 106 9.26 12.63 -4.53
CA MET A 106 9.63 11.36 -5.15
C MET A 106 8.78 11.02 -6.37
N PHE A 107 7.48 11.33 -6.34
CA PHE A 107 6.55 11.03 -7.44
C PHE A 107 6.27 12.23 -8.37
N GLY A 108 6.62 13.45 -8.00
CA GLY A 108 6.26 14.65 -8.75
C GLY A 108 4.74 14.88 -8.74
N ASN A 109 4.18 15.21 -9.89
CA ASN A 109 2.72 15.26 -10.07
C ASN A 109 2.20 13.83 -10.20
N GLY A 110 1.76 13.27 -9.08
CA GLY A 110 1.32 11.89 -9.04
C GLY A 110 0.00 11.69 -8.33
N GLN A 111 -0.57 10.51 -8.57
CA GLN A 111 -1.84 10.07 -8.02
C GLN A 111 -1.70 8.69 -7.37
N LEU A 112 -2.46 8.51 -6.30
CA LEU A 112 -2.67 7.24 -5.63
C LEU A 112 -4.02 6.70 -6.08
N VAL A 113 -4.02 5.46 -6.54
CA VAL A 113 -5.17 4.75 -7.04
C VAL A 113 -5.35 3.50 -6.20
N LEU A 114 -6.51 3.36 -5.57
CA LEU A 114 -6.91 2.16 -4.86
C LEU A 114 -8.00 1.47 -5.68
N THR A 115 -7.74 0.23 -6.06
CA THR A 115 -8.68 -0.59 -6.84
C THR A 115 -9.06 -1.83 -6.02
N ILE A 116 -10.35 -2.07 -5.89
CA ILE A 116 -10.92 -3.33 -5.42
C ILE A 116 -11.43 -4.06 -6.66
N GLU A 117 -10.76 -5.13 -7.02
CA GLU A 117 -11.10 -5.97 -8.17
C GLU A 117 -11.70 -7.28 -7.64
N PRO A 118 -13.03 -7.40 -7.57
CA PRO A 118 -13.67 -8.66 -7.16
C PRO A 118 -13.55 -9.70 -8.28
N ASN A 119 -13.59 -10.99 -7.91
CA ASN A 119 -13.65 -12.09 -8.88
C ASN A 119 -14.96 -12.11 -9.67
N ASP A 120 -16.03 -11.55 -9.07
CA ASP A 120 -17.35 -11.44 -9.66
C ASP A 120 -17.94 -10.05 -9.34
N GLY A 121 -18.52 -9.40 -10.33
CA GLY A 121 -18.98 -8.02 -10.26
C GLY A 121 -17.99 -6.98 -10.80
N ASP A 122 -18.35 -5.70 -10.64
CA ASP A 122 -17.61 -4.59 -11.20
C ASP A 122 -16.47 -4.11 -10.29
N PRO A 123 -15.31 -3.74 -10.83
CA PRO A 123 -14.23 -3.16 -10.06
C PRO A 123 -14.62 -1.78 -9.51
N TYR A 124 -14.22 -1.52 -8.27
CA TYR A 124 -14.33 -0.21 -7.66
C TYR A 124 -12.94 0.44 -7.61
N GLN A 125 -12.87 1.72 -7.96
CA GLN A 125 -11.62 2.47 -7.94
C GLN A 125 -11.85 3.83 -7.30
N GLY A 126 -10.96 4.18 -6.37
CA GLY A 126 -10.86 5.54 -5.85
C GLY A 126 -9.48 6.12 -6.09
N ILE A 127 -9.43 7.42 -6.36
CA ILE A 127 -8.23 8.13 -6.79
C ILE A 127 -8.07 9.36 -5.91
N VAL A 128 -6.86 9.56 -5.39
CA VAL A 128 -6.47 10.78 -4.65
C VAL A 128 -5.12 11.27 -5.15
N GLY A 129 -4.84 12.57 -5.00
CA GLY A 129 -3.49 13.08 -5.24
C GLY A 129 -2.47 12.44 -4.28
N LEU A 130 -1.22 12.28 -4.72
CA LEU A 130 -0.10 11.95 -3.82
C LEU A 130 0.31 13.19 -3.01
N GLU A 131 -0.62 13.67 -2.19
CA GLU A 131 -0.44 14.81 -1.31
C GLU A 131 0.12 14.38 0.04
N GLY A 132 0.79 15.31 0.72
CA GLY A 132 1.45 15.06 2.00
C GLY A 132 2.88 14.52 1.86
N SER A 133 3.49 14.25 3.02
CA SER A 133 4.89 13.86 3.12
C SER A 133 5.13 12.36 3.01
N THR A 134 4.11 11.52 3.27
CA THR A 134 4.23 10.06 3.39
C THR A 134 3.06 9.32 2.75
N LEU A 135 3.26 8.03 2.43
CA LEU A 135 2.20 7.16 1.93
C LEU A 135 1.03 7.04 2.90
N ALA A 136 1.30 7.01 4.21
CA ALA A 136 0.27 6.97 5.24
C ALA A 136 -0.64 8.21 5.17
N ALA A 137 -0.05 9.41 5.05
CA ALA A 137 -0.82 10.65 4.93
C ALA A 137 -1.69 10.69 3.65
N ALA A 138 -1.18 10.17 2.53
CA ALA A 138 -1.96 10.05 1.30
C ALA A 138 -3.15 9.07 1.47
N LEU A 139 -2.94 7.95 2.16
CA LEU A 139 -4.00 6.99 2.48
C LEU A 139 -5.03 7.54 3.48
N GLU A 140 -4.60 8.28 4.50
CA GLU A 140 -5.51 8.99 5.41
C GLU A 140 -6.38 10.00 4.65
N SER A 141 -5.77 10.74 3.72
CA SER A 141 -6.49 11.68 2.85
C SER A 141 -7.51 10.94 1.97
N TYR A 142 -7.13 9.81 1.37
CA TYR A 142 -8.05 8.94 0.64
C TYR A 142 -9.26 8.55 1.48
N PHE A 143 -9.04 8.04 2.70
CA PHE A 143 -10.14 7.64 3.58
C PHE A 143 -11.02 8.81 3.94
N SER A 144 -10.43 9.96 4.33
CA SER A 144 -11.22 11.15 4.68
C SER A 144 -12.13 11.67 3.56
N GLN A 145 -11.74 11.42 2.29
CA GLN A 145 -12.49 11.88 1.11
C GLN A 145 -13.44 10.82 0.54
N SER A 146 -13.03 9.54 0.56
CA SER A 146 -13.75 8.44 -0.10
C SER A 146 -14.64 7.64 0.85
N GLU A 147 -14.28 7.52 2.13
CA GLU A 147 -15.10 6.83 3.11
C GLU A 147 -15.44 7.77 4.27
N GLN A 148 -16.73 8.12 4.40
CA GLN A 148 -17.25 8.73 5.63
C GLN A 148 -17.30 7.67 6.74
N LEU A 149 -16.13 7.24 7.23
CA LEU A 149 -16.00 6.45 8.45
C LEU A 149 -16.13 7.34 9.69
#